data_AF-A0AAD7WNH0-F1
#
_entry.id   AF-A0AAD7WNH0-F1
#
_cell.length_a   1.000
_cell.length_b   1.000
_cell.length_c   1.000
_cell.angle_alpha   90.00
_cell.angle_beta   90.00
_cell.angle_gamma   90.00
#
_symmetry.space_group_name_H-M   'P 1'
#
loop_
_entity.id
_entity.type
_entity.pdbx_description
1 polymer ?
#
loop_
_entity_poly.entity_id
_entity_poly.type
_entity_poly.pdbx_seq_one_letter_code
_entity_poly.pdbx_strand_id
1 'polypeptide(L)'
;MDLTGFSDPYVKASLICEGRRLKKRKTSIKKNTLNPTYNEALVFDIPFENIDSVSLIIAVMDYDCIGHNEVIGMCRVGSDAEGPGREHWTAMLANPRKPIEHWHQLVEEKTMNTYVSKSATASSKPHIVVDSPHSE
;
A
#
# COMPACT_ATOMS: atom_id res chain seq x y z
N MET A 1 -6.01 10.03 16.88
CA MET A 1 -6.30 9.20 18.08
C MET A 1 -7.37 9.90 18.87
N ASP A 2 -8.53 9.26 18.98
CA ASP A 2 -9.77 9.87 19.44
C ASP A 2 -9.72 10.18 20.95
N LEU A 3 -10.51 11.18 21.37
CA LEU A 3 -10.62 11.60 22.77
C LEU A 3 -11.04 10.49 23.76
N THR A 4 -11.56 9.36 23.26
CA THR A 4 -12.02 8.22 24.05
C THR A 4 -10.91 7.20 24.35
N GLY A 5 -9.72 7.33 23.73
CA GLY A 5 -8.62 6.37 23.87
C GLY A 5 -8.80 5.07 23.08
N PHE A 6 -9.87 4.96 22.29
CA PHE A 6 -10.10 3.86 21.35
C PHE A 6 -9.98 4.37 19.91
N SER A 7 -9.75 3.44 18.98
CA SER A 7 -9.73 3.68 17.54
C SER A 7 -10.85 2.89 16.86
N ASP A 8 -11.20 3.30 15.64
CA ASP A 8 -12.09 2.60 14.73
C ASP A 8 -11.27 2.01 13.55
N PRO A 9 -10.41 1.00 13.78
CA PRO A 9 -9.42 0.63 12.79
C PRO A 9 -10.01 -0.07 11.55
N TYR A 10 -9.41 0.21 10.41
CA TYR A 10 -9.52 -0.58 9.19
C TYR A 10 -8.17 -0.74 8.49
N VAL A 11 -8.03 -1.80 7.69
CA VAL A 11 -6.81 -2.04 6.90
C VAL A 11 -7.01 -1.58 5.47
N LYS A 12 -6.03 -0.85 4.93
CA LYS A 12 -5.94 -0.42 3.53
C LYS A 12 -4.71 -1.06 2.88
N ALA A 13 -4.92 -2.01 1.97
CA ALA A 13 -3.86 -2.57 1.15
C ALA A 13 -3.79 -1.84 -0.20
N SER A 14 -2.60 -1.36 -0.56
CA SER A 14 -2.33 -0.66 -1.81
C SER A 14 -1.30 -1.43 -2.63
N LEU A 15 -1.68 -1.87 -3.83
CA LEU A 15 -0.76 -2.46 -4.79
C LEU A 15 0.04 -1.35 -5.47
N ILE A 16 1.35 -1.42 -5.34
CA ILE A 16 2.34 -0.54 -5.94
C ILE A 16 3.12 -1.35 -6.98
N CYS A 17 3.32 -0.80 -8.16
CA CYS A 17 4.19 -1.36 -9.20
C CYS A 17 5.10 -0.23 -9.68
N GLU A 18 6.41 -0.45 -9.66
CA GLU A 18 7.40 0.56 -10.09
C GLU A 18 7.17 1.93 -9.44
N GLY A 19 6.90 1.95 -8.13
CA GLY A 19 6.62 3.18 -7.38
C GLY A 19 5.23 3.79 -7.58
N ARG A 20 4.46 3.32 -8.56
CA ARG A 20 3.11 3.82 -8.84
C ARG A 20 2.05 2.96 -8.16
N ARG A 21 1.12 3.60 -7.45
CA ARG A 21 -0.06 2.91 -6.89
C ARG A 21 -1.04 2.56 -8.00
N LEU A 22 -1.29 1.26 -8.19
CA LEU A 22 -2.20 0.73 -9.19
C LEU A 22 -3.61 0.52 -8.66
N LYS A 23 -3.75 -0.09 -7.48
CA LYS A 23 -5.06 -0.51 -6.94
C LYS A 23 -5.06 -0.43 -5.42
N LYS A 24 -6.23 -0.13 -4.84
CA LYS A 24 -6.44 -0.14 -3.39
C LYS A 24 -7.66 -1.00 -3.02
N ARG A 25 -7.56 -1.69 -1.89
CA ARG A 25 -8.64 -2.45 -1.25
C ARG A 25 -8.63 -2.15 0.24
N LYS A 26 -9.80 -2.20 0.87
CA LYS A 26 -9.98 -1.92 2.30
C LYS A 26 -10.81 -3.03 2.93
N THR A 27 -10.58 -3.27 4.22
CA THR A 27 -11.47 -4.11 5.04
C THR A 27 -12.68 -3.32 5.54
N SER A 28 -13.57 -4.00 6.24
CA SER A 28 -14.53 -3.35 7.13
C SER A 28 -13.83 -2.57 8.25
N ILE A 29 -14.54 -1.57 8.78
CA ILE A 29 -14.14 -0.79 9.96
C ILE A 29 -14.59 -1.57 11.20
N LYS A 30 -13.69 -1.74 12.18
CA LYS A 30 -14.00 -2.33 13.49
C LYS A 30 -14.08 -1.20 14.50
N LYS A 31 -15.21 -1.07 15.19
CA LYS A 31 -15.43 0.06 16.09
C LYS A 31 -14.82 -0.13 17.48
N ASN A 32 -14.33 0.94 18.08
CA ASN A 32 -13.88 1.05 19.46
C ASN A 32 -12.94 -0.10 19.89
N THR A 33 -11.91 -0.39 19.10
CA THR A 33 -10.97 -1.49 19.39
C THR A 33 -9.54 -1.18 18.98
N LEU A 34 -8.59 -1.59 19.82
CA LEU A 34 -7.15 -1.58 19.50
C LEU A 34 -6.66 -2.94 18.98
N ASN A 35 -7.49 -3.99 19.07
CA ASN A 35 -7.16 -5.36 18.68
C ASN A 35 -8.21 -5.91 17.70
N PRO A 36 -8.35 -5.31 16.51
CA PRO A 36 -9.36 -5.72 15.55
C PRO A 36 -9.06 -7.12 14.97
N THR A 37 -10.10 -7.92 14.82
CA THR A 37 -10.06 -9.17 14.03
C THR A 37 -10.84 -8.96 12.74
N TYR A 38 -10.17 -9.08 11.59
CA TYR A 38 -10.79 -8.85 10.28
C TYR A 38 -11.28 -10.14 9.62
N ASN A 39 -10.40 -11.14 9.46
CA ASN A 39 -10.69 -12.37 8.71
C ASN A 39 -11.26 -12.10 7.30
N GLU A 40 -10.80 -11.04 6.65
CA GLU A 40 -11.23 -10.60 5.33
C GLU A 40 -10.12 -10.81 4.30
N ALA A 41 -10.46 -11.38 3.14
CA ALA A 41 -9.53 -11.54 2.04
C ALA A 41 -9.55 -10.31 1.12
N LEU A 42 -8.40 -9.68 0.92
CA LEU A 42 -8.22 -8.60 -0.07
C LEU A 42 -7.54 -9.16 -1.32
N VAL A 43 -8.29 -9.26 -2.41
CA VAL A 43 -7.82 -9.90 -3.66
C VAL A 43 -7.29 -8.87 -4.66
N PHE A 44 -6.12 -9.16 -5.22
CA PHE A 44 -5.46 -8.38 -6.27
C PHE A 44 -5.07 -9.30 -7.42
N ASP A 45 -5.44 -8.90 -8.64
CA ASP A 45 -5.01 -9.57 -9.86
C ASP A 45 -3.67 -8.97 -10.29
N ILE A 46 -2.63 -9.79 -10.35
CA ILE A 46 -1.26 -9.39 -10.70
C ILE A 46 -0.82 -10.24 -11.89
N PRO A 47 -0.54 -9.64 -13.05
CA PRO A 47 0.09 -10.37 -14.15
C PRO A 47 1.43 -10.93 -13.71
N PHE A 48 1.73 -12.18 -14.11
CA PHE A 48 2.96 -12.85 -13.69
C PHE A 48 4.22 -12.06 -14.08
N GLU A 49 4.21 -11.40 -15.24
CA GLU A 49 5.29 -10.52 -15.71
C GLU A 49 5.60 -9.34 -14.78
N ASN A 50 4.66 -8.92 -13.92
CA ASN A 50 4.85 -7.83 -12.97
C ASN A 50 5.19 -8.33 -11.56
N ILE A 51 5.24 -9.63 -11.31
CA ILE A 51 5.34 -10.16 -9.94
C ILE A 51 6.62 -9.72 -9.21
N ASP A 52 7.69 -9.48 -9.97
CA ASP A 52 8.98 -9.05 -9.45
C ASP A 52 9.08 -7.54 -9.20
N SER A 53 8.16 -6.73 -9.76
CA SER A 53 8.17 -5.26 -9.65
C SER A 53 7.02 -4.70 -8.80
N VAL A 54 6.26 -5.57 -8.15
CA VAL A 54 5.13 -5.20 -7.29
C VAL A 54 5.46 -5.26 -5.81
N SER A 55 4.78 -4.40 -5.05
CA SER A 55 4.71 -4.49 -3.59
C SER A 55 3.33 -4.08 -3.09
N LEU A 56 2.93 -4.66 -1.97
CA LEU A 56 1.77 -4.25 -1.19
C LEU A 56 2.23 -3.34 -0.05
N ILE A 57 1.63 -2.15 0.00
CA ILE A 57 1.69 -1.28 1.17
C ILE A 57 0.40 -1.51 1.96
N ILE A 58 0.54 -2.02 3.18
CA ILE A 58 -0.56 -2.35 4.07
C ILE A 58 -0.55 -1.30 5.19
N ALA A 59 -1.61 -0.50 5.27
CA ALA A 59 -1.76 0.54 6.29
C ALA A 59 -2.93 0.21 7.21
N VAL A 60 -2.70 0.26 8.51
CA VAL A 60 -3.77 0.33 9.51
C VAL A 60 -4.13 1.79 9.68
N MET A 61 -5.41 2.08 9.48
CA MET A 61 -5.97 3.42 9.50
C MET A 61 -6.95 3.52 10.67
N ASP A 62 -7.01 4.67 11.31
CA ASP A 62 -8.10 5.06 12.21
C ASP A 62 -9.21 5.72 11.38
N TYR A 63 -10.46 5.38 11.65
CA TYR A 63 -11.59 6.01 10.98
C TYR A 63 -12.20 7.10 11.87
N ASP A 64 -12.29 8.31 11.34
CA ASP A 64 -12.92 9.43 12.02
C ASP A 64 -14.24 9.78 11.34
N CYS A 65 -15.32 9.88 12.12
CA CYS A 65 -16.63 10.25 11.59
C CYS A 65 -16.70 11.74 11.21
N ILE A 66 -16.06 12.61 11.98
CA ILE A 66 -16.08 14.07 11.82
C ILE A 66 -14.75 14.60 11.28
N GLY A 67 -13.64 13.90 11.60
CA GLY A 67 -12.27 14.28 11.24
C GLY A 67 -11.73 13.60 9.99
N HIS A 68 -10.41 13.68 9.82
CA HIS A 68 -9.69 12.99 8.76
C HIS A 68 -9.12 11.68 9.27
N ASN A 69 -9.45 10.57 8.61
CA ASN A 69 -8.85 9.26 8.91
C ASN A 69 -7.32 9.34 9.01
N GLU A 70 -6.79 8.93 10.15
CA GLU A 70 -5.36 8.95 10.44
C GLU A 70 -4.68 7.61 10.14
N VAL A 71 -3.39 7.64 9.82
CA VAL A 71 -2.60 6.40 9.71
C VAL A 71 -2.11 6.04 11.12
N ILE A 72 -2.48 4.85 11.59
CA ILE A 72 -1.94 4.30 12.84
C ILE A 72 -0.51 3.78 12.58
N GLY A 73 -0.34 3.03 11.49
CA GLY A 73 0.95 2.50 11.10
C GLY A 73 0.87 1.65 9.84
N MET A 74 2.02 1.32 9.27
CA MET A 74 2.12 0.68 7.96
C MET A 74 3.18 -0.40 7.92
N CYS A 75 3.04 -1.36 7.01
CA CYS A 75 4.10 -2.28 6.62
C CYS A 75 4.11 -2.49 5.11
N ARG A 76 5.19 -3.08 4.60
CA ARG A 76 5.39 -3.36 3.17
C ARG A 76 5.77 -4.81 2.96
N VAL A 77 5.16 -5.44 1.96
CA VAL A 77 5.45 -6.81 1.52
C VAL A 77 5.62 -6.78 0.01
N GLY A 78 6.66 -7.38 -0.54
CA GLY A 78 6.95 -7.32 -1.98
C GLY A 78 8.41 -7.57 -2.29
N SER A 79 8.75 -7.64 -3.57
CA SER A 79 10.11 -7.93 -4.05
C SER A 79 11.12 -6.88 -3.58
N ASP A 80 10.73 -5.61 -3.62
CA ASP A 80 11.55 -4.47 -3.20
C ASP A 80 11.44 -4.14 -1.71
N ALA A 81 10.77 -4.98 -0.90
CA ALA A 81 10.69 -4.77 0.55
C ALA A 81 12.02 -5.16 1.24
N GLU A 82 12.13 -4.80 2.52
CA GLU A 82 13.26 -5.18 3.37
C GLU A 82 12.79 -6.13 4.49
N GLY A 83 13.72 -6.93 5.00
CA GLY A 83 13.51 -7.82 6.15
C GLY A 83 12.29 -8.75 5.99
N PRO A 84 11.42 -8.85 7.03
CA PRO A 84 10.26 -9.76 7.02
C PRO A 84 9.30 -9.56 5.84
N GLY A 85 9.21 -8.33 5.31
CA GLY A 85 8.37 -8.00 4.16
C GLY A 85 8.81 -8.73 2.89
N ARG A 86 10.13 -8.84 2.67
CA ARG A 86 10.69 -9.55 1.52
C ARG A 86 10.64 -11.05 1.73
N GLU A 87 11.00 -11.52 2.92
CA GLU A 87 10.98 -12.95 3.28
C GLU A 87 9.59 -13.55 3.12
N HIS A 88 8.55 -12.86 3.59
CA HIS A 88 7.16 -13.30 3.39
C HIS A 88 6.81 -13.35 1.90
N TRP A 89 7.17 -12.33 1.11
CA TRP A 89 6.90 -12.33 -0.33
C TRP A 89 7.59 -13.49 -1.05
N THR A 90 8.87 -13.74 -0.74
CA THR A 90 9.63 -14.88 -1.28
C THR A 90 8.99 -16.21 -0.89
N ALA A 91 8.58 -16.37 0.37
CA ALA A 91 7.91 -17.58 0.84
C ALA A 91 6.58 -17.82 0.12
N MET A 92 5.80 -16.75 -0.14
CA MET A 92 4.54 -16.82 -0.90
C MET A 92 4.79 -17.33 -2.34
N LEU A 93 5.80 -16.78 -3.03
CA LEU A 93 6.14 -17.22 -4.39
C LEU A 93 6.67 -18.65 -4.43
N ALA A 94 7.46 -19.05 -3.44
CA ALA A 94 8.01 -20.41 -3.34
C ALA A 94 6.95 -21.47 -3.01
N ASN A 95 5.78 -21.07 -2.50
CA ASN A 95 4.71 -21.98 -2.10
C ASN A 95 3.36 -21.64 -2.78
N PRO A 96 3.23 -21.83 -4.10
CA PRO A 96 2.01 -21.47 -4.83
C PRO A 96 0.76 -22.15 -4.26
N ARG A 97 -0.35 -21.39 -4.18
CA ARG A 97 -1.66 -21.84 -3.66
C ARG A 97 -1.68 -22.23 -2.18
N LYS A 98 -0.57 -22.04 -1.45
CA LYS A 98 -0.51 -22.21 -0.01
C LYS A 98 -0.51 -20.82 0.66
N PRO A 99 -1.50 -20.51 1.51
CA PRO A 99 -1.46 -19.30 2.32
C PRO A 99 -0.21 -19.28 3.21
N ILE A 100 0.46 -18.13 3.26
CA ILE A 100 1.58 -17.88 4.17
C ILE A 100 1.10 -16.86 5.19
N GLU A 101 1.29 -17.17 6.47
CA GLU A 101 0.92 -16.30 7.59
C GLU A 101 2.19 -15.74 8.23
N HIS A 102 2.19 -14.44 8.52
CA HIS A 102 3.31 -13.78 9.17
C HIS A 102 2.87 -12.47 9.83
N TRP A 103 3.36 -12.22 11.04
CA TRP A 103 3.18 -10.93 11.72
C TRP A 103 4.18 -9.90 11.20
N HIS A 104 3.73 -8.66 10.99
CA HIS A 104 4.61 -7.56 10.60
C HIS A 104 4.50 -6.44 11.61
N GLN A 105 5.64 -5.88 12.02
CA GLN A 105 5.66 -4.68 12.84
C GLN A 105 5.18 -3.49 12.00
N LEU A 106 4.26 -2.70 12.56
CA LEU A 106 3.84 -1.45 11.96
C LEU A 106 4.90 -0.37 12.22
N VAL A 107 5.24 0.37 11.17
CA VAL A 107 6.12 1.53 11.23
C VAL A 107 5.36 2.80 10.88
N GLU A 108 5.89 3.94 11.34
CA GLU A 108 5.33 5.25 11.02
C GLU A 108 5.33 5.54 9.51
N GLU A 109 4.31 6.25 9.03
CA GLU A 109 4.15 6.60 7.61
C GLU A 109 5.35 7.35 7.02
N LYS A 110 5.96 8.25 7.82
CA LYS A 110 7.13 9.05 7.41
C LYS A 110 8.32 8.18 7.01
N THR A 111 8.51 7.06 7.69
CA THR A 111 9.58 6.09 7.40
C THR A 111 9.35 5.41 6.04
N MET A 112 8.10 5.19 5.64
CA MET A 112 7.74 4.49 4.41
C MET A 112 7.64 5.39 3.18
N ASN A 113 7.30 6.68 3.32
CA ASN A 113 7.17 7.61 2.19
C ASN A 113 8.49 7.84 1.43
N THR A 114 9.63 7.62 2.07
CA THR A 114 10.94 7.62 1.42
C THR A 114 11.04 6.60 0.27
N TYR A 115 10.31 5.48 0.34
CA TYR A 115 10.36 4.41 -0.68
C TYR A 115 9.49 4.70 -1.90
N VAL A 116 8.32 5.32 -1.71
CA VAL A 116 7.43 5.72 -2.83
C VAL A 116 7.99 6.93 -3.58
N SER A 117 8.69 7.82 -2.86
CA SER A 117 9.22 9.08 -3.41
C SER A 117 10.54 8.91 -4.15
N LYS A 118 11.37 7.93 -3.79
CA LYS A 118 12.66 7.66 -4.46
C LYS A 118 12.53 7.19 -5.91
N SER A 119 11.37 6.67 -6.31
CA SER A 119 11.03 6.32 -7.70
C SER A 119 10.26 7.41 -8.44
N ALA A 120 9.84 8.48 -7.75
CA ALA A 120 9.16 9.61 -8.36
C ALA A 120 10.15 10.68 -8.83
N THR A 121 11.22 10.29 -9.53
CA THR A 121 12.00 11.24 -10.33
C THR A 121 11.18 11.65 -11.55
N ALA A 122 10.54 12.81 -11.42
CA ALA A 122 10.09 13.73 -12.48
C ALA A 122 9.64 13.09 -13.81
N SER A 123 8.36 12.70 -13.89
CA SER A 123 7.67 12.72 -15.18
C SER A 123 7.37 14.18 -15.53
N SER A 124 8.31 14.85 -16.19
CA SER A 124 7.98 16.05 -16.96
C SER A 124 6.95 15.64 -18.02
N LYS A 125 5.77 16.28 -17.98
CA LYS A 125 4.80 16.18 -19.07
C LYS A 125 5.52 16.51 -20.38
N PRO A 126 5.43 15.69 -21.44
CA PRO A 126 5.90 16.11 -22.75
C PRO A 126 4.99 17.25 -23.22
N HIS A 127 5.55 18.45 -23.35
CA HIS A 127 4.90 19.57 -24.02
C HIS A 127 5.02 19.30 -25.52
N ILE A 128 3.94 18.80 -26.13
CA ILE A 128 3.86 18.72 -27.59
C ILE A 128 3.72 20.17 -28.09
N VAL A 129 4.80 20.72 -28.66
CA VAL A 129 4.73 21.94 -29.45
C VAL A 129 4.12 21.55 -30.79
N VAL A 130 2.89 21.98 -31.04
CA VAL A 130 2.28 21.92 -32.36
C VAL A 130 2.64 23.22 -33.05
N ASP A 131 3.71 23.20 -33.85
CA ASP A 131 3.96 24.30 -34.78
C ASP A 131 2.93 24.19 -35.91
N SER A 132 1.96 25.10 -35.94
CA SER A 132 1.03 25.25 -37.05
C SER A 132 1.78 25.84 -38.26
N PRO A 133 1.72 25.20 -39.44
CA PRO A 133 2.27 25.77 -40.65
C PRO A 133 1.19 26.59 -41.34
N HIS A 134 1.15 27.90 -41.14
CA HIS A 134 0.38 28.79 -42.02
C HIS A 134 1.32 29.82 -42.64
N SER A 135 1.64 29.55 -43.89
CA SER A 135 2.05 30.51 -44.92
C SER A 135 0.93 31.51 -45.19
N GLU A 136 1.23 32.80 -45.07
CA GLU A 136 1.14 33.84 -46.13
C GLU A 136 2.04 35.02 -45.72
#